data_AF-A0A348V9E7-F1
#
_entry.id   AF-A0A348V9E7-F1
#
_cell.length_a   1.000
_cell.length_b   1.000
_cell.length_c   1.000
_cell.angle_alpha   90.00
_cell.angle_beta   90.00
_cell.angle_gamma   90.00
#
_symmetry.space_group_name_H-M   'P 1'
#
loop_
_entity.id
_entity.type
_entity.pdbx_description
1 polymer ?
#
loop_
_entity_poly.entity_id
_entity_poly.type
_entity_poly.pdbx_seq_one_letter_code
_entity_poly.pdbx_strand_id
1 'polypeptide(L)'
;MFQQQSSSSYVTYQDPVYEFTVEYPANWEVKKDTHVFENGDVVAFQIKGSTQKRYTEFIDGARFIVSKPFTIDTDLETWMKGYFDDQAKFSKLTLAKYPYEVVEDCSQFGCMQYVFTTINGETYGVVLFAQGTSEEKAAYENALLWLN
;
A
#
# COMPACT_ATOMS: atom_id res chain seq x y z
N MET A 1 -18.92 -17.70 29.28
CA MET A 1 -18.65 -16.38 28.68
C MET A 1 -17.22 -16.42 28.17
N PHE A 2 -17.02 -16.50 26.86
CA PHE A 2 -15.68 -16.50 26.30
C PHE A 2 -15.13 -15.08 26.35
N GLN A 3 -13.99 -14.93 27.02
CA GLN A 3 -13.20 -13.71 27.07
C GLN A 3 -12.69 -13.40 25.67
N GLN A 4 -12.97 -12.19 25.19
CA GLN A 4 -12.31 -11.62 24.02
C GLN A 4 -10.93 -11.15 24.49
N GLN A 5 -9.94 -12.04 24.35
CA GLN A 5 -8.57 -11.76 24.75
C GLN A 5 -7.90 -10.98 23.61
N SER A 6 -7.71 -9.68 23.81
CA SER A 6 -6.90 -8.83 22.94
C SER A 6 -5.47 -9.36 22.90
N SER A 7 -5.06 -9.96 21.79
CA SER A 7 -3.66 -10.19 21.45
C SER A 7 -3.33 -9.37 20.22
N SER A 8 -2.89 -8.12 20.41
CA SER A 8 -2.24 -7.35 19.36
C SER A 8 -0.85 -7.95 19.12
N SER A 9 -0.76 -9.12 18.52
CA SER A 9 0.53 -9.66 18.07
C SER A 9 0.89 -8.97 16.76
N TYR A 10 1.37 -7.74 16.85
CA TYR A 10 2.05 -7.08 15.74
C TYR A 10 3.46 -7.64 15.62
N VAL A 11 3.98 -7.63 14.40
CA VAL A 11 5.35 -8.00 14.05
C VAL A 11 5.96 -6.82 13.31
N THR A 12 7.24 -6.58 13.53
CA THR A 12 7.99 -5.54 12.83
C THR A 12 8.76 -6.17 11.67
N TYR A 13 8.53 -5.67 10.46
CA TYR A 13 9.42 -5.88 9.33
C TYR A 13 10.47 -4.79 9.34
N GLN A 14 11.73 -5.16 9.13
CA GLN A 14 12.83 -4.21 8.99
C GLN A 14 13.58 -4.51 7.70
N ASP A 15 13.71 -3.50 6.85
CA ASP A 15 14.54 -3.60 5.65
C ASP A 15 15.91 -2.96 5.92
N PRO A 16 17.01 -3.75 5.91
CA PRO A 16 18.34 -3.20 6.17
C PRO A 16 18.95 -2.47 4.97
N VAL A 17 18.38 -2.60 3.76
CA VAL A 17 18.93 -1.96 2.55
C VAL A 17 18.38 -0.55 2.42
N TYR A 18 17.07 -0.38 2.67
CA TYR A 18 16.38 0.89 2.55
C TYR A 18 16.04 1.53 3.91
N GLU A 19 16.55 0.95 5.00
CA GLU A 19 16.51 1.47 6.38
C GLU A 19 15.12 1.87 6.90
N PHE A 20 14.05 1.19 6.44
CA PHE A 20 12.70 1.41 6.94
C PHE A 20 12.19 0.25 7.80
N THR A 21 11.18 0.56 8.62
CA THR A 21 10.44 -0.42 9.42
C THR A 21 8.95 -0.28 9.14
N VAL A 22 8.24 -1.40 9.17
CA VAL A 22 6.77 -1.43 9.12
C VAL A 22 6.28 -2.35 10.23
N GLU A 23 5.40 -1.85 11.08
CA GLU A 23 4.66 -2.68 12.03
C GLU A 23 3.38 -3.20 11.37
N TYR A 24 3.16 -4.52 11.43
CA TYR A 24 2.01 -5.16 10.79
C TYR A 24 1.43 -6.30 11.64
N PRO A 25 0.13 -6.62 11.52
CA PRO A 25 -0.45 -7.72 12.27
C PRO A 25 0.14 -9.09 11.87
N ALA A 26 0.49 -9.94 12.85
CA ALA A 26 1.17 -11.22 12.62
C ALA A 26 0.43 -12.21 11.70
N ASN A 27 -0.87 -12.02 11.52
CA ASN A 27 -1.69 -12.86 10.65
C ASN A 27 -1.67 -12.43 9.17
N TRP A 28 -0.96 -11.36 8.83
CA TRP A 28 -0.79 -10.94 7.43
C TRP A 28 0.34 -11.73 6.78
N GLU A 29 0.20 -11.96 5.47
CA GLU A 29 1.23 -12.60 4.67
C GLU A 29 2.22 -11.56 4.14
N VAL A 30 3.52 -11.86 4.21
CA VAL A 30 4.59 -11.04 3.64
C VAL A 30 5.04 -11.66 2.31
N LYS A 31 5.06 -10.85 1.26
CA LYS A 31 5.52 -11.20 -0.09
C LYS A 31 6.67 -10.30 -0.51
N LYS A 32 7.66 -10.87 -1.19
CA LYS A 32 8.82 -10.14 -1.74
C LYS A 32 8.89 -10.21 -3.27
N ASP A 33 8.02 -11.01 -3.88
CA ASP A 33 7.96 -11.34 -5.29
C ASP A 33 6.74 -10.69 -5.97
N THR A 34 6.45 -9.45 -5.61
CA THR A 34 5.40 -8.63 -6.25
C THR A 34 6.02 -7.66 -7.24
N HIS A 35 5.22 -7.24 -8.22
CA HIS A 35 5.64 -6.33 -9.30
C HIS A 35 4.51 -5.32 -9.57
N VAL A 36 4.10 -4.59 -8.53
CA VAL A 36 3.07 -3.55 -8.65
C VAL A 36 3.67 -2.24 -9.15
N PHE A 37 4.86 -1.88 -8.67
CA PHE A 37 5.62 -0.75 -9.21
C PHE A 37 6.47 -1.17 -10.41
N GLU A 38 6.57 -0.32 -11.42
CA GLU A 38 7.42 -0.54 -12.61
C GLU A 38 8.90 -0.75 -12.22
N ASN A 39 9.38 0.01 -11.24
CA ASN A 39 10.75 -0.10 -10.70
C ASN A 39 10.91 -1.25 -9.70
N GLY A 40 9.84 -2.01 -9.45
CA GLY A 40 9.79 -3.14 -8.54
C GLY A 40 9.44 -2.78 -7.10
N ASP A 41 9.06 -3.82 -6.37
CA ASP A 41 8.59 -3.72 -4.99
C ASP A 41 9.72 -4.15 -4.03
N VAL A 42 9.77 -3.56 -2.84
CA VAL A 42 10.61 -4.06 -1.74
C VAL A 42 9.90 -5.20 -1.03
N VAL A 43 8.65 -4.96 -0.66
CA VAL A 43 7.83 -5.87 0.13
C VAL A 43 6.35 -5.53 -0.04
N ALA A 44 5.52 -6.56 0.05
CA ALA A 44 4.08 -6.44 0.15
C ALA A 44 3.58 -7.19 1.38
N PHE A 45 2.67 -6.57 2.13
CA PHE A 45 1.92 -7.16 3.22
C PHE A 45 0.49 -7.35 2.75
N GLN A 46 -0.10 -8.53 2.94
CA GLN A 46 -1.42 -8.82 2.42
C GLN A 46 -2.30 -9.63 3.36
N ILE A 47 -3.59 -9.29 3.35
CA ILE A 47 -4.67 -10.14 3.85
C ILE A 47 -5.26 -10.86 2.64
N LYS A 48 -5.23 -12.19 2.66
CA LYS A 48 -5.90 -12.98 1.64
C LYS A 48 -7.40 -13.03 1.92
N GLY A 49 -8.20 -12.53 0.99
CA GLY A 49 -9.65 -12.59 1.08
C GLY A 49 -10.19 -14.02 1.00
N SER A 50 -11.37 -14.26 1.56
CA SER A 50 -11.99 -15.59 1.62
C SER A 50 -12.30 -16.17 0.24
N THR A 51 -12.55 -15.29 -0.74
CA THR A 51 -12.88 -15.66 -2.12
C THR A 51 -11.66 -15.63 -3.06
N GLN A 52 -10.50 -15.19 -2.57
CA GLN A 52 -9.29 -15.04 -3.38
C GLN A 52 -8.72 -16.40 -3.83
N LYS A 53 -8.62 -16.57 -5.14
CA LYS A 53 -7.99 -17.68 -5.85
C LYS A 53 -6.78 -17.18 -6.63
N ARG A 54 -6.09 -18.10 -7.31
CA ARG A 54 -5.06 -17.75 -8.29
C ARG A 54 -5.67 -16.84 -9.37
N TYR A 55 -5.01 -15.73 -9.70
CA TYR A 55 -5.45 -14.73 -10.68
C TYR A 55 -6.64 -13.85 -10.26
N THR A 56 -6.99 -13.83 -8.97
CA THR A 56 -8.03 -12.95 -8.43
C THR A 56 -7.51 -12.10 -7.28
N GLU A 57 -6.21 -11.79 -7.29
CA GLU A 57 -5.51 -11.13 -6.18
C GLU A 57 -6.02 -9.71 -5.88
N PHE A 58 -6.76 -9.11 -6.82
CA PHE A 58 -7.38 -7.79 -6.67
C PHE A 58 -8.92 -7.86 -6.62
N ILE A 59 -9.51 -9.01 -6.27
CA ILE A 59 -10.97 -9.14 -6.17
C ILE A 59 -11.44 -9.18 -4.71
N ASP A 60 -10.58 -9.61 -3.79
CA ASP A 60 -10.89 -9.74 -2.37
C ASP A 60 -9.59 -9.75 -1.55
N GLY A 61 -9.59 -9.02 -0.43
CA GLY A 61 -8.45 -8.89 0.47
C GLY A 61 -7.92 -7.46 0.60
N ALA A 62 -6.77 -7.35 1.26
CA ALA A 62 -6.07 -6.09 1.48
C ALA A 62 -4.59 -6.22 1.10
N ARG A 63 -3.97 -5.17 0.59
CA ARG A 63 -2.52 -5.13 0.30
C ARG A 63 -1.94 -3.75 0.66
N PHE A 64 -0.77 -3.79 1.28
CA PHE A 64 0.14 -2.66 1.47
C PHE A 64 1.47 -3.00 0.81
N ILE A 65 1.95 -2.19 -0.11
CA ILE A 65 3.13 -2.50 -0.92
C ILE A 65 4.07 -1.31 -0.90
N VAL A 66 5.36 -1.57 -0.67
CA VAL A 66 6.42 -0.55 -0.65
C VAL A 66 7.23 -0.66 -1.93
N SER A 67 7.40 0.45 -2.65
CA SER A 67 8.24 0.51 -3.85
C SER A 67 9.71 0.44 -3.47
N LYS A 68 10.54 -0.03 -4.40
CA LYS A 68 11.96 0.34 -4.36
C LYS A 68 12.07 1.86 -4.56
N PRO A 69 12.97 2.56 -3.86
CA PRO A 69 13.24 3.97 -4.15
C PRO A 69 13.73 4.14 -5.59
N PHE A 70 13.33 5.23 -6.24
CA PHE A 70 13.72 5.54 -7.61
C PHE A 70 13.89 7.04 -7.80
N THR A 71 14.59 7.46 -8.85
CA THR A 71 14.77 8.88 -9.18
C THR A 71 13.80 9.30 -10.27
N ILE A 72 13.35 10.54 -10.20
CA ILE A 72 12.55 11.19 -11.25
C ILE A 72 13.24 12.48 -11.69
N ASP A 73 13.14 12.82 -12.97
CA ASP A 73 13.80 13.99 -13.56
C ASP A 73 12.94 15.27 -13.49
N THR A 74 11.74 15.15 -12.92
CA THR A 74 10.76 16.25 -12.75
C THR A 74 10.32 16.35 -11.30
N ASP A 75 9.50 17.35 -10.97
CA ASP A 75 8.79 17.33 -9.69
C ASP A 75 7.74 16.21 -9.65
N LEU A 76 7.36 15.81 -8.43
CA LEU A 76 6.51 14.66 -8.18
C LEU A 76 5.11 14.82 -8.80
N GLU A 77 4.53 16.02 -8.74
CA GLU A 77 3.20 16.29 -9.30
C GLU A 77 3.21 16.16 -10.83
N THR A 78 4.23 16.73 -11.49
CA THR A 78 4.40 16.61 -12.94
C THR A 78 4.64 15.16 -13.36
N TRP A 79 5.48 14.41 -12.63
CA TRP A 79 5.75 13.01 -12.92
C TRP A 79 4.47 12.17 -12.80
N MET A 80 3.71 12.32 -11.71
CA MET A 80 2.49 11.55 -11.47
C MET A 80 1.43 11.77 -12.55
N LYS A 81 1.26 13.01 -13.03
CA LYS A 81 0.33 13.33 -14.13
C LYS A 81 0.71 12.66 -15.46
N GLY A 82 1.99 12.33 -15.66
CA GLY A 82 2.44 11.57 -16.83
C GLY A 82 2.41 10.05 -16.64
N TYR A 83 2.44 9.58 -15.39
CA TYR A 83 2.48 8.17 -15.03
C TYR A 83 1.09 7.53 -14.90
N PHE A 84 0.12 8.26 -14.36
CA PHE A 84 -1.25 7.78 -14.15
C PHE A 84 -2.21 8.23 -15.25
N ASP A 85 -3.31 7.49 -15.44
CA ASP A 85 -4.38 7.84 -16.38
C ASP A 85 -5.04 9.18 -16.01
N ASP A 86 -5.58 9.88 -17.02
CA ASP A 86 -6.32 11.14 -16.86
C ASP A 86 -7.53 11.03 -15.92
N GLN A 87 -8.06 9.83 -15.71
CA GLN A 87 -9.17 9.56 -14.77
C GLN A 87 -8.74 9.46 -13.30
N ALA A 88 -7.43 9.38 -13.04
CA ALA A 88 -6.90 9.28 -11.70
C ALA A 88 -7.16 10.56 -10.89
N LYS A 89 -7.47 10.39 -9.60
CA LYS A 89 -7.76 11.53 -8.72
C LYS A 89 -6.55 11.85 -7.87
N PHE A 90 -6.05 13.08 -8.00
CA PHE A 90 -4.88 13.56 -7.27
C PHE A 90 -5.30 14.34 -6.02
N SER A 91 -4.58 14.13 -4.93
CA SER A 91 -4.72 14.86 -3.68
C SER A 91 -3.38 14.95 -2.95
N LYS A 92 -3.30 15.77 -1.90
CA LYS A 92 -2.07 15.95 -1.11
C LYS A 92 -2.33 15.64 0.36
N LEU A 93 -1.34 15.05 1.01
CA LEU A 93 -1.34 14.75 2.43
C LEU A 93 0.00 15.17 3.03
N THR A 94 0.01 15.69 4.25
CA THR A 94 1.25 15.96 4.99
C THR A 94 1.33 15.01 6.17
N LEU A 95 2.32 14.12 6.19
CA LEU A 95 2.60 13.22 7.32
C LEU A 95 4.01 13.49 7.85
N ALA A 96 4.16 13.57 9.17
CA ALA A 96 5.46 13.73 9.84
C ALA A 96 6.40 14.80 9.22
N LYS A 97 5.82 15.92 8.72
CA LYS A 97 6.49 17.05 8.04
C LYS A 97 6.90 16.83 6.58
N TYR A 98 6.69 15.64 6.02
CA TYR A 98 6.93 15.39 4.61
C TYR A 98 5.65 15.58 3.81
N PRO A 99 5.71 16.28 2.66
CA PRO A 99 4.60 16.32 1.73
C PRO A 99 4.50 14.99 0.99
N TYR A 100 3.28 14.48 0.90
CA TYR A 100 2.93 13.30 0.13
C TYR A 100 1.93 13.69 -0.95
N GLU A 101 2.19 13.20 -2.15
CA GLU A 101 1.23 13.25 -3.26
C GLU A 101 0.49 11.91 -3.28
N VAL A 102 -0.83 11.97 -3.35
CA VAL A 102 -1.73 10.82 -3.27
C VAL A 102 -2.51 10.74 -4.57
N VAL A 103 -2.59 9.56 -5.15
CA VAL A 103 -3.41 9.29 -6.33
C VAL A 103 -4.30 8.08 -6.10
N GLU A 104 -5.59 8.24 -6.40
CA GLU A 104 -6.54 7.15 -6.49
C GLU A 104 -6.72 6.80 -7.97
N ASP A 105 -6.31 5.58 -8.34
CA ASP A 105 -6.45 5.02 -9.68
C ASP A 105 -7.44 3.85 -9.64
N CYS A 106 -8.56 4.00 -10.32
CA CYS A 106 -9.67 3.06 -10.31
C CYS A 106 -9.78 2.33 -11.65
N SER A 107 -9.78 1.01 -11.59
CA SER A 107 -10.08 0.14 -12.72
C SER A 107 -11.35 -0.66 -12.46
N GLN A 108 -11.73 -1.51 -13.42
CA GLN A 108 -12.82 -2.48 -13.25
C GLN A 108 -12.59 -3.46 -12.08
N PHE A 109 -11.37 -3.58 -11.56
CA PHE A 109 -11.00 -4.47 -10.46
C PHE A 109 -10.95 -3.78 -9.10
N GLY A 110 -11.27 -2.49 -9.04
CA GLY A 110 -11.22 -1.69 -7.81
C GLY A 110 -10.26 -0.52 -7.93
N CYS A 111 -10.15 0.21 -6.82
CA CYS A 111 -9.32 1.41 -6.73
C CYS A 111 -8.07 1.11 -5.90
N MET A 112 -6.92 1.46 -6.44
CA MET A 112 -5.66 1.49 -5.72
C MET A 112 -5.36 2.93 -5.33
N GLN A 113 -4.90 3.11 -4.11
CA GLN A 113 -4.39 4.38 -3.64
C GLN A 113 -2.87 4.31 -3.59
N TYR A 114 -2.21 5.13 -4.39
CA TYR A 114 -0.76 5.28 -4.36
C TYR A 114 -0.42 6.55 -3.59
N VAL A 115 0.61 6.47 -2.76
CA VAL A 115 1.12 7.59 -1.97
C VAL A 115 2.61 7.70 -2.22
N PHE A 116 3.05 8.87 -2.67
CA PHE A 116 4.44 9.12 -3.01
C PHE A 116 5.01 10.29 -2.22
N THR A 117 6.30 10.23 -1.92
CA THR A 117 7.06 11.38 -1.43
C THR A 117 8.48 11.37 -2.01
N THR A 118 9.12 12.53 -2.07
CA THR A 118 10.52 12.65 -2.47
C THR A 118 11.35 13.18 -1.32
N ILE A 119 12.37 12.43 -0.93
CA ILE A 119 13.29 12.76 0.15
C ILE A 119 14.72 12.63 -0.39
N ASN A 120 15.53 13.68 -0.25
CA ASN A 120 16.93 13.71 -0.71
C ASN A 120 17.14 13.31 -2.19
N GLY A 121 16.16 13.57 -3.06
CA GLY A 121 16.24 13.27 -4.49
C GLY A 121 15.78 11.86 -4.88
N GLU A 122 15.40 11.03 -3.91
CA GLU A 122 14.77 9.73 -4.16
C GLU A 122 13.26 9.81 -3.91
N THR A 123 12.49 9.19 -4.80
CA THR A 123 11.05 9.02 -4.70
C THR A 123 10.73 7.66 -4.09
N TYR A 124 9.87 7.69 -3.09
CA TYR A 124 9.37 6.54 -2.35
C TYR A 124 7.87 6.44 -2.59
N GLY A 125 7.39 5.23 -2.89
CA GLY A 125 5.98 4.96 -3.14
C GLY A 125 5.44 3.87 -2.22
N VAL A 126 4.18 4.02 -1.82
CA VAL A 126 3.40 2.93 -1.25
C VAL A 126 2.08 2.78 -1.98
N VAL A 127 1.60 1.53 -2.10
CA VAL A 127 0.25 1.22 -2.61
C VAL A 127 -0.60 0.65 -1.49
N LEU A 128 -1.82 1.15 -1.41
CA LEU A 128 -2.89 0.65 -0.57
C LEU A 128 -4.01 0.11 -1.46
N PHE A 129 -4.46 -1.10 -1.18
CA PHE A 129 -5.57 -1.73 -1.88
C PHE A 129 -6.44 -2.51 -0.90
N ALA A 130 -7.76 -2.35 -1.01
CA ALA A 130 -8.74 -3.10 -0.24
C ALA A 130 -10.00 -3.36 -1.08
N GLN A 131 -10.43 -4.62 -1.16
CA GLN A 131 -11.61 -5.01 -1.92
C GLN A 131 -12.31 -6.20 -1.26
N GLY A 132 -13.63 -6.28 -1.37
CA GLY A 132 -14.47 -7.34 -0.81
C GLY A 132 -15.95 -6.95 -0.90
N THR A 133 -16.84 -7.65 -0.19
CA THR A 133 -18.18 -7.10 0.09
C THR A 133 -18.07 -5.76 0.83
N SER A 134 -19.13 -4.95 0.88
CA SER A 134 -19.05 -3.64 1.57
C SER A 134 -18.57 -3.74 3.02
N GLU A 135 -18.96 -4.81 3.73
CA GLU A 135 -18.54 -5.07 5.11
C GLU A 135 -17.06 -5.51 5.18
N GLU A 136 -16.64 -6.44 4.32
CA GLU A 136 -15.25 -6.90 4.26
C GLU A 136 -14.30 -5.79 3.83
N LYS A 137 -14.68 -5.00 2.82
CA LYS A 137 -13.90 -3.87 2.33
C LYS A 137 -13.63 -2.86 3.44
N ALA A 138 -14.66 -2.48 4.20
CA ALA A 138 -14.49 -1.58 5.33
C ALA A 138 -13.56 -2.18 6.40
N ALA A 139 -13.64 -3.49 6.65
CA ALA A 139 -12.72 -4.17 7.56
C ALA A 139 -11.27 -4.14 7.05
N TYR A 140 -11.05 -4.36 5.75
CA TYR A 140 -9.74 -4.32 5.11
C TYR A 140 -9.13 -2.91 5.09
N GLU A 141 -9.92 -1.90 4.75
CA GLU A 141 -9.48 -0.49 4.80
C GLU A 141 -9.07 -0.11 6.21
N ASN A 142 -9.88 -0.48 7.22
CA ASN A 142 -9.51 -0.27 8.62
C ASN A 142 -8.23 -1.02 8.96
N ALA A 143 -8.02 -2.23 8.45
CA ALA A 143 -6.83 -3.02 8.71
C ALA A 143 -5.55 -2.33 8.19
N LEU A 144 -5.62 -1.65 7.04
CA LEU A 144 -4.51 -0.89 6.45
C LEU A 144 -4.14 0.35 7.28
N LEU A 145 -5.10 0.96 8.00
CA LEU A 145 -4.82 2.10 8.89
C LEU A 145 -3.94 1.74 10.09
N TRP A 146 -3.78 0.45 10.40
CA TRP A 146 -2.95 -0.02 11.51
C TRP A 146 -1.49 -0.30 11.12
N LEU A 147 -1.13 -0.12 9.85
CA LEU A 147 0.26 -0.17 9.41
C LEU A 147 0.92 1.17 9.72
N ASN A 148 1.87 1.14 10.67
CA ASN A 148 2.65 2.30 11.13
C ASN A 148 4.13 2.10 10.86
#